data_AF-A0A0Q5DQN9-F1
#
_entry.id   AF-A0A0Q5DQN9-F1
#
_cell.length_a   1.000
_cell.length_b   1.000
_cell.length_c   1.000
_cell.angle_alpha   90.00
_cell.angle_beta   90.00
_cell.angle_gamma   90.00
#
_symmetry.space_group_name_H-M   'P 1'
#
loop_
_entity.id
_entity.type
_entity.pdbx_description
1 polymer ?
#
loop_
_entity_poly.entity_id
_entity_poly.type
_entity_poly.pdbx_seq_one_letter_code
_entity_poly.pdbx_strand_id
1 'polypeptide(L)'
;MLKQFNVVVNGSMTSTSHVDGRTYVGGDLSGGDYVQHLAQTPKSAYAGLTVRGNASGNLHVNGLGAVVGGNANGIIVNNGSTYIGGNASSSNFNGDAWVQGTASSVNFNGKQHAGSYSNVNNINNNKLTAKTAVMNSTLAASTTTSFTNVMNNMSTKLSALKGTAGSAVNFSNNDHQVTFSGKGDAHGVLVFDLTALDSKIFSTNTTDISFNLTNASTVIFNTDNKSLSLTANFNQAQALGSSLIWNFAGASSVTVNRTFGGQVLVADGTFSNQGGANIEGGVYAKSFIQNGEVHLQQFSGSLATAVPEAETSAMMLAGLGLLAFVARRRKSA
;
A
#
# COMPACT_ATOMS: atom_id res chain seq x y z
N MET A 1 1.12 -0.18 7.30
CA MET A 1 0.81 -0.10 5.86
C MET A 1 0.89 -1.48 5.20
N LEU A 2 2.09 -2.04 4.99
CA LEU A 2 2.30 -3.33 4.29
C LEU A 2 1.52 -4.53 4.85
N LYS A 3 1.21 -4.51 6.16
CA LYS A 3 0.46 -5.56 6.86
C LYS A 3 -1.05 -5.29 6.99
N GLN A 4 -1.59 -4.27 6.32
CA GLN A 4 -3.00 -3.90 6.47
C GLN A 4 -3.70 -3.58 5.15
N PHE A 5 -2.94 -3.17 4.15
CA PHE A 5 -3.46 -2.71 2.86
C PHE A 5 -2.88 -3.56 1.75
N ASN A 6 -3.70 -3.77 0.72
CA ASN A 6 -3.25 -4.26 -0.56
C ASN A 6 -2.79 -3.08 -1.44
N VAL A 7 -3.51 -1.95 -1.35
CA VAL A 7 -3.22 -0.74 -2.11
C VAL A 7 -3.28 0.50 -1.22
N VAL A 8 -2.27 1.37 -1.35
CA VAL A 8 -2.28 2.73 -0.78
C VAL A 8 -1.81 3.71 -1.85
N VAL A 9 -2.66 4.67 -2.17
CA VAL A 9 -2.38 5.76 -3.11
C VAL A 9 -2.53 7.09 -2.40
N ASN A 10 -1.51 7.96 -2.44
CA ASN A 10 -1.60 9.27 -1.77
C ASN A 10 -2.47 10.27 -2.53
N GLY A 11 -2.38 10.24 -3.86
CA GLY A 11 -3.14 11.05 -4.79
C GLY A 11 -4.31 10.25 -5.34
N SER A 12 -4.57 10.40 -6.64
CA SER A 12 -5.73 9.79 -7.30
C SER A 12 -5.41 8.44 -7.92
N MET A 13 -6.44 7.62 -8.07
CA MET A 13 -6.39 6.31 -8.69
C MET A 13 -7.51 6.15 -9.72
N THR A 14 -7.17 5.57 -10.87
CA THR A 14 -8.13 5.12 -11.87
C THR A 14 -7.98 3.62 -12.02
N SER A 15 -9.10 2.89 -12.00
CA SER A 15 -9.11 1.44 -12.10
C SER A 15 -10.14 0.92 -13.11
N THR A 16 -9.72 -0.06 -13.89
CA THR A 16 -10.57 -0.87 -14.77
C THR A 16 -10.56 -2.35 -14.37
N SER A 17 -10.11 -2.67 -13.16
CA SER A 17 -9.90 -4.04 -12.69
C SER A 17 -10.15 -4.11 -11.17
N HIS A 18 -9.74 -5.19 -10.49
CA HIS A 18 -10.05 -5.40 -9.09
C HIS A 18 -8.81 -5.45 -8.18
N VAL A 19 -9.04 -5.13 -6.92
CA VAL A 19 -8.09 -5.27 -5.81
C VAL A 19 -8.70 -6.25 -4.81
N ASP A 20 -7.95 -7.28 -4.50
CA ASP A 20 -8.41 -8.36 -3.62
C ASP A 20 -8.68 -7.91 -2.19
N GLY A 21 -7.81 -7.02 -1.70
CA GLY A 21 -7.82 -6.58 -0.32
C GLY A 21 -8.20 -5.11 -0.14
N ARG A 22 -7.78 -4.60 1.01
CA ARG A 22 -8.09 -3.25 1.47
C ARG A 22 -7.35 -2.18 0.67
N THR A 23 -8.06 -1.11 0.35
CA THR A 23 -7.53 0.00 -0.46
C THR A 23 -7.72 1.36 0.23
N TYR A 24 -6.68 2.19 0.18
CA TYR A 24 -6.72 3.60 0.57
C TYR A 24 -6.32 4.48 -0.61
N VAL A 25 -7.11 5.53 -0.89
CA VAL A 25 -6.85 6.56 -1.90
C VAL A 25 -6.98 7.94 -1.26
N GLY A 26 -5.90 8.72 -1.26
CA GLY A 26 -5.85 10.04 -0.63
C GLY A 26 -6.43 11.17 -1.48
N GLY A 27 -6.61 10.95 -2.79
CA GLY A 27 -7.30 11.83 -3.73
C GLY A 27 -8.61 11.23 -4.22
N ASP A 28 -8.91 11.44 -5.50
CA ASP A 28 -10.11 10.92 -6.16
C ASP A 28 -9.91 9.49 -6.67
N LEU A 29 -10.99 8.72 -6.70
CA LEU A 29 -11.02 7.36 -7.21
C LEU A 29 -12.08 7.18 -8.29
N SER A 30 -11.69 6.61 -9.43
CA SER A 30 -12.62 6.25 -10.51
C SER A 30 -12.51 4.78 -10.88
N GLY A 31 -13.61 4.05 -10.72
CA GLY A 31 -13.77 2.65 -11.14
C GLY A 31 -13.10 1.62 -10.23
N GLY A 32 -13.21 0.37 -10.67
CA GLY A 32 -12.62 -0.81 -10.06
C GLY A 32 -13.49 -1.49 -9.01
N ASP A 33 -13.08 -2.71 -8.65
CA ASP A 33 -13.75 -3.52 -7.64
C ASP A 33 -12.80 -3.84 -6.47
N TYR A 34 -13.25 -3.64 -5.24
CA TYR A 34 -12.39 -3.69 -4.05
C TYR A 34 -12.86 -4.77 -3.07
N VAL A 35 -11.90 -5.37 -2.38
CA VAL A 35 -12.15 -6.40 -1.35
C VAL A 35 -12.74 -7.69 -1.94
N GLN A 36 -12.19 -8.20 -3.04
CA GLN A 36 -12.62 -9.50 -3.62
C GLN A 36 -12.42 -10.68 -2.67
N HIS A 37 -11.38 -10.62 -1.84
CA HIS A 37 -10.99 -11.68 -0.92
C HIS A 37 -11.22 -11.24 0.53
N LEU A 38 -12.50 -11.05 0.89
CA LEU A 38 -12.93 -10.60 2.20
C LEU A 38 -12.35 -11.43 3.35
N ALA A 39 -12.39 -12.77 3.22
CA ALA A 39 -11.95 -13.69 4.27
C ALA A 39 -10.43 -13.64 4.52
N GLN A 40 -9.65 -13.36 3.47
CA GLN A 40 -8.20 -13.22 3.56
C GLN A 40 -7.75 -11.78 3.90
N THR A 41 -8.63 -10.79 3.74
CA THR A 41 -8.30 -9.39 3.97
C THR A 41 -7.94 -9.13 5.45
N PRO A 42 -6.76 -8.58 5.76
CA PRO A 42 -6.32 -8.37 7.13
C PRO A 42 -7.24 -7.45 7.95
N LYS A 43 -7.29 -7.73 9.25
CA LYS A 43 -7.92 -6.85 10.23
C LYS A 43 -7.23 -5.48 10.24
N SER A 44 -8.03 -4.43 10.26
CA SER A 44 -7.57 -3.04 10.37
C SER A 44 -8.73 -2.18 10.87
N ALA A 45 -8.40 -1.01 11.41
CA ALA A 45 -9.38 -0.01 11.83
C ALA A 45 -10.04 0.75 10.67
N TYR A 46 -9.46 0.67 9.47
CA TYR A 46 -9.97 1.31 8.27
C TYR A 46 -11.22 0.59 7.73
N ALA A 47 -11.91 1.20 6.77
CA ALA A 47 -12.91 0.51 5.95
C ALA A 47 -12.23 -0.34 4.85
N GLY A 48 -12.99 -1.21 4.19
CA GLY A 48 -12.50 -2.00 3.05
C GLY A 48 -11.96 -1.13 1.94
N LEU A 49 -12.70 -0.06 1.64
CA LEU A 49 -12.27 1.04 0.79
C LEU A 49 -12.27 2.36 1.56
N THR A 50 -11.19 3.12 1.49
CA THR A 50 -11.11 4.50 1.98
C THR A 50 -10.68 5.43 0.85
N VAL A 51 -11.49 6.44 0.56
CA VAL A 51 -11.20 7.49 -0.44
C VAL A 51 -11.34 8.84 0.25
N ARG A 52 -10.30 9.67 0.27
CA ARG A 52 -10.39 11.00 0.91
C ARG A 52 -11.04 12.04 0.00
N GLY A 53 -10.93 11.89 -1.32
CA GLY A 53 -11.63 12.70 -2.32
C GLY A 53 -12.98 12.10 -2.70
N ASN A 54 -13.34 12.27 -3.98
CA ASN A 54 -14.55 11.73 -4.60
C ASN A 54 -14.35 10.28 -5.05
N ALA A 55 -15.42 9.50 -5.03
CA ALA A 55 -15.45 8.14 -5.57
C ALA A 55 -16.51 8.04 -6.67
N SER A 56 -16.14 7.56 -7.85
CA SER A 56 -17.05 7.45 -8.99
C SER A 56 -16.76 6.29 -9.94
N GLY A 57 -17.59 6.14 -10.98
CA GLY A 57 -17.21 5.39 -12.19
C GLY A 57 -17.49 3.89 -12.14
N ASN A 58 -18.68 3.49 -11.67
CA ASN A 58 -19.08 2.08 -11.55
C ASN A 58 -18.15 1.27 -10.63
N LEU A 59 -17.93 1.81 -9.44
CA LEU A 59 -17.04 1.24 -8.43
C LEU A 59 -17.82 0.27 -7.53
N HIS A 60 -17.23 -0.89 -7.21
CA HIS A 60 -17.81 -1.85 -6.26
C HIS A 60 -16.92 -2.09 -5.04
N VAL A 61 -17.51 -2.18 -3.85
CA VAL A 61 -16.84 -2.57 -2.61
C VAL A 61 -17.51 -3.84 -2.08
N ASN A 62 -16.84 -4.97 -2.20
CA ASN A 62 -17.40 -6.29 -1.92
C ASN A 62 -17.46 -6.63 -0.43
N GLY A 63 -16.72 -5.90 0.42
CA GLY A 63 -16.83 -6.05 1.86
C GLY A 63 -16.14 -4.99 2.69
N LEU A 64 -16.31 -5.08 4.01
CA LEU A 64 -15.70 -4.22 5.03
C LEU A 64 -16.09 -2.73 4.95
N GLY A 65 -17.11 -2.39 4.16
CA GLY A 65 -17.65 -1.04 4.05
C GLY A 65 -16.73 -0.05 3.34
N ALA A 66 -17.19 1.20 3.27
CA ALA A 66 -16.48 2.28 2.59
C ALA A 66 -16.49 3.59 3.38
N VAL A 67 -15.41 4.36 3.27
CA VAL A 67 -15.34 5.76 3.70
C VAL A 67 -14.97 6.60 2.50
N VAL A 68 -15.84 7.51 2.08
CA VAL A 68 -15.60 8.49 1.00
C VAL A 68 -15.67 9.88 1.62
N GLY A 69 -14.59 10.64 1.59
CA GLY A 69 -14.50 11.97 2.18
C GLY A 69 -15.28 13.02 1.38
N GLY A 70 -15.28 12.89 0.06
CA GLY A 70 -16.02 13.74 -0.88
C GLY A 70 -17.35 13.15 -1.33
N ASN A 71 -17.68 13.37 -2.60
CA ASN A 71 -18.91 12.88 -3.22
C ASN A 71 -18.76 11.42 -3.68
N ALA A 72 -19.86 10.70 -3.67
CA ALA A 72 -20.00 9.38 -4.26
C ALA A 72 -20.96 9.41 -5.45
N ASN A 73 -20.53 8.90 -6.62
CA ASN A 73 -21.36 8.85 -7.82
C ASN A 73 -21.26 7.50 -8.52
N GLY A 74 -22.34 6.72 -8.57
CA GLY A 74 -22.30 5.43 -9.26
C GLY A 74 -21.39 4.42 -8.56
N ILE A 75 -21.48 4.36 -7.23
CA ILE A 75 -20.72 3.39 -6.42
C ILE A 75 -21.66 2.40 -5.73
N ILE A 76 -21.21 1.16 -5.58
CA ILE A 76 -21.94 0.08 -4.95
C ILE A 76 -21.12 -0.45 -3.77
N VAL A 77 -21.68 -0.43 -2.57
CA VAL A 77 -21.08 -1.06 -1.38
C VAL A 77 -21.91 -2.27 -1.01
N ASN A 78 -21.40 -3.45 -1.34
CA ASN A 78 -22.11 -4.72 -1.22
C ASN A 78 -22.22 -5.22 0.22
N ASN A 79 -21.24 -4.90 1.07
CA ASN A 79 -21.25 -5.30 2.47
C ASN A 79 -20.41 -4.35 3.36
N GLY A 80 -20.89 -4.13 4.60
CA GLY A 80 -20.28 -3.26 5.61
C GLY A 80 -20.85 -1.84 5.64
N SER A 81 -20.50 -1.08 6.69
CA SER A 81 -21.01 0.28 6.89
C SER A 81 -20.35 1.30 5.96
N THR A 82 -21.13 2.27 5.49
CA THR A 82 -20.68 3.30 4.56
C THR A 82 -20.75 4.70 5.17
N TYR A 83 -19.70 5.49 4.98
CA TYR A 83 -19.71 6.92 5.29
C TYR A 83 -19.36 7.72 4.03
N ILE A 84 -20.20 8.68 3.67
CA ILE A 84 -19.99 9.65 2.59
C ILE A 84 -19.99 11.06 3.19
N GLY A 85 -18.88 11.78 3.06
CA GLY A 85 -18.71 13.14 3.59
C GLY A 85 -19.36 14.24 2.73
N GLY A 86 -19.60 13.96 1.45
CA GLY A 86 -20.31 14.84 0.52
C GLY A 86 -21.70 14.32 0.14
N ASN A 87 -22.07 14.55 -1.11
CA ASN A 87 -23.30 14.04 -1.73
C ASN A 87 -23.11 12.60 -2.21
N ALA A 88 -24.19 11.83 -2.26
CA ALA A 88 -24.24 10.52 -2.91
C ALA A 88 -25.27 10.54 -4.03
N SER A 89 -24.92 10.03 -5.21
CA SER A 89 -25.82 9.94 -6.35
C SER A 89 -25.69 8.64 -7.13
N SER A 90 -26.82 8.06 -7.55
CA SER A 90 -26.84 6.83 -8.36
C SER A 90 -26.06 5.67 -7.70
N SER A 91 -26.07 5.60 -6.38
CA SER A 91 -25.29 4.66 -5.58
C SER A 91 -26.18 3.59 -4.94
N ASN A 92 -25.60 2.45 -4.60
CA ASN A 92 -26.27 1.40 -3.83
C ASN A 92 -25.48 1.06 -2.56
N PHE A 93 -26.12 1.12 -1.40
CA PHE A 93 -25.52 0.80 -0.12
C PHE A 93 -26.29 -0.33 0.56
N ASN A 94 -25.68 -1.52 0.63
CA ASN A 94 -26.32 -2.72 1.18
C ASN A 94 -26.21 -2.81 2.71
N GLY A 95 -25.24 -2.14 3.31
CA GLY A 95 -25.13 -1.99 4.76
C GLY A 95 -25.68 -0.65 5.25
N ASP A 96 -25.54 -0.41 6.56
CA ASP A 96 -25.85 0.89 7.16
C ASP A 96 -25.01 2.00 6.50
N ALA A 97 -25.63 3.12 6.14
CA ALA A 97 -24.97 4.20 5.40
C ALA A 97 -25.30 5.59 5.94
N TRP A 98 -24.27 6.44 6.03
CA TRP A 98 -24.38 7.84 6.42
C TRP A 98 -23.86 8.73 5.30
N VAL A 99 -24.74 9.51 4.69
CA VAL A 99 -24.42 10.55 3.70
C VAL A 99 -24.57 11.90 4.36
N GLN A 100 -23.51 12.70 4.41
CA GLN A 100 -23.59 14.01 5.07
C GLN A 100 -24.34 15.05 4.23
N GLY A 101 -24.21 14.98 2.90
CA GLY A 101 -24.93 15.83 1.95
C GLY A 101 -26.25 15.24 1.46
N THR A 102 -26.60 15.55 0.21
CA THR A 102 -27.78 15.04 -0.46
C THR A 102 -27.58 13.61 -0.95
N ALA A 103 -28.56 12.75 -0.72
CA ALA A 103 -28.68 11.45 -1.37
C ALA A 103 -29.69 11.55 -2.54
N SER A 104 -29.21 11.44 -3.78
CA SER A 104 -30.04 11.52 -5.00
C SER A 104 -30.05 10.20 -5.77
N SER A 105 -31.20 9.58 -5.95
CA SER A 105 -31.30 8.27 -6.63
C SER A 105 -30.37 7.22 -6.00
N VAL A 106 -30.27 7.24 -4.67
CA VAL A 106 -29.48 6.27 -3.89
C VAL A 106 -30.41 5.17 -3.41
N ASN A 107 -29.99 3.91 -3.57
CA ASN A 107 -30.65 2.79 -2.95
C ASN A 107 -29.97 2.44 -1.62
N PHE A 108 -30.74 2.43 -0.54
CA PHE A 108 -30.30 2.06 0.80
C PHE A 108 -31.02 0.78 1.22
N ASN A 109 -30.28 -0.31 1.43
CA ASN A 109 -30.85 -1.58 1.90
C ASN A 109 -30.60 -1.83 3.41
N GLY A 110 -29.77 -0.99 4.05
CA GLY A 110 -29.56 -0.96 5.50
C GLY A 110 -30.21 0.26 6.17
N LYS A 111 -29.77 0.59 7.40
CA LYS A 111 -30.18 1.85 8.04
C LYS A 111 -29.47 3.04 7.40
N GLN A 112 -30.16 4.18 7.31
CA GLN A 112 -29.73 5.28 6.45
C GLN A 112 -29.79 6.64 7.12
N HIS A 113 -28.87 7.52 6.75
CA HIS A 113 -28.94 8.96 7.00
C HIS A 113 -28.50 9.70 5.73
N ALA A 114 -29.21 10.78 5.42
CA ALA A 114 -28.80 11.79 4.44
C ALA A 114 -29.18 13.19 4.96
N GLY A 115 -28.41 14.22 4.62
CA GLY A 115 -28.75 15.61 4.90
C GLY A 115 -30.02 16.04 4.17
N SER A 116 -30.23 15.53 2.95
CA SER A 116 -31.51 15.58 2.24
C SER A 116 -31.66 14.37 1.32
N TYR A 117 -32.90 14.06 0.93
CA TYR A 117 -33.23 12.93 0.07
C TYR A 117 -33.92 13.42 -1.21
N SER A 118 -33.49 12.92 -2.35
CA SER A 118 -34.09 13.17 -3.67
C SER A 118 -34.21 11.85 -4.42
N ASN A 119 -35.40 11.47 -4.87
CA ASN A 119 -35.62 10.20 -5.58
C ASN A 119 -35.09 8.98 -4.81
N VAL A 120 -35.23 8.98 -3.48
CA VAL A 120 -34.84 7.86 -2.60
C VAL A 120 -36.10 7.20 -2.07
N ASN A 121 -36.18 5.88 -2.19
CA ASN A 121 -37.29 5.08 -1.65
C ASN A 121 -37.06 4.75 -0.16
N ASN A 122 -38.12 4.39 0.58
CA ASN A 122 -38.04 3.84 1.95
C ASN A 122 -37.38 4.73 3.03
N ILE A 123 -37.57 6.05 3.01
CA ILE A 123 -36.92 6.99 3.95
C ILE A 123 -37.27 6.72 5.43
N ASN A 124 -38.50 6.32 5.74
CA ASN A 124 -39.05 6.44 7.11
C ASN A 124 -38.87 5.22 8.03
N ASN A 125 -38.60 4.02 7.51
CA ASN A 125 -38.61 2.81 8.35
C ASN A 125 -37.23 2.42 8.93
N ASN A 126 -36.13 2.99 8.43
CA ASN A 126 -34.77 2.57 8.76
C ASN A 126 -33.81 3.76 8.96
N LYS A 127 -34.22 4.80 9.69
CA LYS A 127 -33.38 6.01 9.88
C LYS A 127 -32.24 5.79 10.90
N LEU A 128 -31.03 6.24 10.55
CA LEU A 128 -29.91 6.44 11.48
C LEU A 128 -29.99 7.85 12.09
N THR A 129 -30.08 7.91 13.42
CA THR A 129 -30.05 9.17 14.19
C THR A 129 -28.62 9.63 14.48
N ALA A 130 -27.66 8.71 14.51
CA ALA A 130 -26.24 8.96 14.67
C ALA A 130 -25.41 7.96 13.86
N LYS A 131 -24.17 8.32 13.56
CA LYS A 131 -23.17 7.42 12.95
C LYS A 131 -22.98 6.20 13.86
N THR A 132 -22.87 5.01 13.27
CA THR A 132 -22.58 3.79 14.03
C THR A 132 -21.16 3.83 14.60
N ALA A 133 -20.87 2.98 15.59
CA ALA A 133 -19.51 2.85 16.14
C ALA A 133 -18.48 2.48 15.05
N VAL A 134 -18.87 1.62 14.10
CA VAL A 134 -18.03 1.24 12.95
C VAL A 134 -17.74 2.45 12.07
N MET A 135 -18.75 3.24 11.70
CA MET A 135 -18.55 4.46 10.89
C MET A 135 -17.64 5.46 11.60
N ASN A 136 -17.80 5.66 12.91
CA ASN A 136 -16.93 6.56 13.67
C ASN A 136 -15.47 6.05 13.69
N SER A 137 -15.27 4.75 13.90
CA SER A 137 -13.94 4.15 13.89
C SER A 137 -13.26 4.25 12.53
N THR A 138 -13.96 3.91 11.44
CA THR A 138 -13.38 3.92 10.09
C THR A 138 -13.15 5.36 9.58
N LEU A 139 -14.03 6.29 9.94
CA LEU A 139 -13.84 7.72 9.66
C LEU A 139 -12.68 8.33 10.45
N ALA A 140 -12.50 7.95 11.72
CA ALA A 140 -11.32 8.37 12.47
C ALA A 140 -10.05 7.82 11.80
N ALA A 141 -10.03 6.51 11.51
CA ALA A 141 -8.90 5.88 10.84
C ALA A 141 -8.52 6.57 9.53
N SER A 142 -9.49 6.95 8.69
CA SER A 142 -9.26 7.58 7.38
C SER A 142 -8.50 8.91 7.40
N THR A 143 -8.37 9.55 8.57
CA THR A 143 -7.68 10.83 8.74
C THR A 143 -6.47 10.77 9.65
N THR A 144 -6.23 9.64 10.33
CA THR A 144 -5.18 9.51 11.37
C THR A 144 -3.77 9.30 10.83
N THR A 145 -3.61 8.77 9.61
CA THR A 145 -2.30 8.40 9.06
C THR A 145 -1.97 9.23 7.83
N SER A 146 -0.82 9.94 7.88
CA SER A 146 -0.23 10.54 6.68
C SER A 146 0.51 9.46 5.89
N PHE A 147 -0.18 8.79 4.96
CA PHE A 147 0.44 7.77 4.12
C PHE A 147 1.57 8.33 3.23
N THR A 148 1.52 9.63 2.89
CA THR A 148 2.64 10.33 2.27
C THR A 148 3.91 10.24 3.10
N ASN A 149 3.84 10.59 4.39
CA ASN A 149 5.00 10.52 5.26
C ASN A 149 5.42 9.07 5.48
N VAL A 150 4.47 8.14 5.62
CA VAL A 150 4.78 6.71 5.81
C VAL A 150 5.54 6.15 4.61
N MET A 151 5.07 6.40 3.38
CA MET A 151 5.71 5.90 2.17
C MET A 151 7.07 6.56 1.92
N ASN A 152 7.17 7.89 2.07
CA ASN A 152 8.43 8.61 1.86
C ASN A 152 9.50 8.21 2.89
N ASN A 153 9.11 8.08 4.16
CA ASN A 153 10.02 7.62 5.21
C ASN A 153 10.44 6.16 4.98
N MET A 154 9.53 5.29 4.54
CA MET A 154 9.87 3.90 4.21
C MET A 154 10.83 3.85 3.04
N SER A 155 10.54 4.54 1.94
CA SER A 155 11.39 4.57 0.74
C SER A 155 12.79 5.09 1.06
N THR A 156 12.89 6.16 1.85
CA THR A 156 14.17 6.76 2.30
C THR A 156 14.96 5.79 3.19
N LYS A 157 14.30 5.12 4.13
CA LYS A 157 14.97 4.14 5.01
C LYS A 157 15.45 2.92 4.23
N LEU A 158 14.65 2.43 3.29
CA LEU A 158 15.01 1.28 2.46
C LEU A 158 16.18 1.63 1.53
N SER A 159 16.18 2.80 0.88
CA SER A 159 17.25 3.20 -0.03
C SER A 159 18.59 3.43 0.67
N ALA A 160 18.60 3.70 1.98
CA ALA A 160 19.82 3.80 2.77
C ALA A 160 20.47 2.42 3.08
N LEU A 161 19.74 1.30 2.89
CA LEU A 161 20.27 -0.04 3.15
C LEU A 161 21.32 -0.43 2.10
N LYS A 162 22.43 -0.98 2.57
CA LYS A 162 23.48 -1.55 1.71
C LYS A 162 23.10 -2.97 1.28
N GLY A 163 23.55 -3.35 0.08
CA GLY A 163 23.42 -4.73 -0.40
C GLY A 163 24.02 -5.73 0.59
N THR A 164 23.31 -6.82 0.85
CA THR A 164 23.77 -7.86 1.77
C THR A 164 25.01 -8.54 1.22
N ALA A 165 26.01 -8.80 2.07
CA ALA A 165 27.21 -9.53 1.66
C ALA A 165 26.84 -10.90 1.07
N GLY A 166 27.35 -11.21 -0.12
CA GLY A 166 27.02 -12.45 -0.84
C GLY A 166 25.74 -12.41 -1.66
N SER A 167 24.99 -11.30 -1.68
CA SER A 167 23.95 -11.07 -2.68
C SER A 167 24.59 -10.90 -4.06
N ALA A 168 24.00 -11.48 -5.11
CA ALA A 168 24.48 -11.42 -6.47
C ALA A 168 23.33 -11.20 -7.47
N VAL A 169 23.59 -10.38 -8.49
CA VAL A 169 22.70 -10.16 -9.63
C VAL A 169 23.44 -10.65 -10.87
N ASN A 170 23.00 -11.80 -11.40
CA ASN A 170 23.67 -12.44 -12.53
C ASN A 170 22.82 -12.34 -13.78
N PHE A 171 23.44 -11.93 -14.88
CA PHE A 171 22.82 -11.94 -16.19
C PHE A 171 23.29 -13.16 -16.98
N SER A 172 22.36 -13.83 -17.64
CA SER A 172 22.62 -15.02 -18.46
C SER A 172 21.80 -14.96 -19.76
N ASN A 173 22.06 -15.92 -20.65
CA ASN A 173 21.37 -16.01 -21.94
C ASN A 173 21.44 -14.70 -22.73
N ASN A 174 22.63 -14.14 -22.91
CA ASN A 174 22.84 -12.83 -23.56
C ASN A 174 22.00 -11.71 -22.92
N ASP A 175 22.00 -11.65 -21.59
CA ASP A 175 21.27 -10.68 -20.77
C ASP A 175 19.73 -10.75 -20.85
N HIS A 176 19.16 -11.78 -21.48
CA HIS A 176 17.71 -12.02 -21.50
C HIS A 176 17.18 -12.47 -20.13
N GLN A 177 18.01 -13.12 -19.32
CA GLN A 177 17.63 -13.53 -17.98
C GLN A 177 18.49 -12.83 -16.93
N VAL A 178 17.83 -12.28 -15.91
CA VAL A 178 18.48 -11.82 -14.68
C VAL A 178 18.09 -12.73 -13.53
N THR A 179 19.06 -13.18 -12.74
CA THR A 179 18.85 -13.99 -11.55
C THR A 179 19.36 -13.27 -10.31
N PHE A 180 18.46 -13.06 -9.35
CA PHE A 180 18.78 -12.55 -8.01
C PHE A 180 19.08 -13.71 -7.08
N SER A 181 20.32 -13.81 -6.62
CA SER A 181 20.78 -14.87 -5.74
C SER A 181 21.27 -14.31 -4.41
N GLY A 182 20.93 -14.96 -3.30
CA GLY A 182 21.44 -14.55 -2.00
C GLY A 182 20.86 -15.34 -0.83
N LYS A 183 21.47 -15.11 0.35
CA LYS A 183 20.99 -15.64 1.62
C LYS A 183 20.58 -14.49 2.52
N GLY A 184 19.38 -14.56 3.11
CA GLY A 184 18.98 -13.59 4.12
C GLY A 184 19.86 -13.70 5.37
N ASP A 185 20.06 -12.58 6.04
CA ASP A 185 20.87 -12.47 7.25
C ASP A 185 20.28 -13.27 8.44
N ALA A 186 20.82 -13.07 9.64
CA ALA A 186 20.34 -13.71 10.86
C ALA A 186 18.86 -13.39 11.19
N HIS A 187 18.29 -12.35 10.57
CA HIS A 187 16.90 -11.92 10.72
C HIS A 187 16.06 -12.24 9.47
N GLY A 188 16.64 -12.91 8.48
CA GLY A 188 16.00 -13.29 7.23
C GLY A 188 15.87 -12.14 6.23
N VAL A 189 16.63 -11.06 6.40
CA VAL A 189 16.61 -9.90 5.50
C VAL A 189 17.71 -10.03 4.45
N LEU A 190 17.35 -9.85 3.18
CA LEU A 190 18.26 -9.81 2.03
C LEU A 190 18.03 -8.51 1.27
N VAL A 191 19.09 -7.74 1.04
CA VAL A 191 19.03 -6.45 0.36
C VAL A 191 19.84 -6.52 -0.93
N PHE A 192 19.25 -6.08 -2.03
CA PHE A 192 19.91 -5.81 -3.29
C PHE A 192 19.91 -4.31 -3.56
N ASP A 193 21.11 -3.73 -3.68
CA ASP A 193 21.30 -2.39 -4.22
C ASP A 193 21.45 -2.50 -5.73
N LEU A 194 20.43 -2.06 -6.47
CA LEU A 194 20.36 -2.18 -7.93
C LEU A 194 20.82 -0.93 -8.65
N THR A 195 21.23 0.13 -7.93
CA THR A 195 21.56 1.45 -8.49
C THR A 195 22.53 1.39 -9.68
N ALA A 196 23.51 0.48 -9.65
CA ALA A 196 24.48 0.33 -10.74
C ALA A 196 24.01 -0.58 -11.90
N LEU A 197 22.89 -1.30 -11.74
CA LEU A 197 22.45 -2.36 -12.64
C LEU A 197 21.02 -2.17 -13.17
N ASP A 198 20.24 -1.29 -12.57
CA ASP A 198 18.81 -1.13 -12.83
C ASP A 198 18.48 -0.83 -14.30
N SER A 199 19.27 0.01 -14.96
CA SER A 199 19.12 0.32 -16.38
C SER A 199 19.26 -0.91 -17.27
N LYS A 200 20.07 -1.89 -16.84
CA LYS A 200 20.24 -3.17 -17.54
C LYS A 200 19.09 -4.14 -17.19
N ILE A 201 18.77 -4.27 -15.90
CA ILE A 201 17.69 -5.13 -15.37
C ILE A 201 16.34 -4.79 -15.99
N PHE A 202 16.04 -3.49 -16.11
CA PHE A 202 14.74 -2.97 -16.57
C PHE A 202 14.79 -2.53 -18.04
N SER A 203 15.74 -3.05 -18.81
CA SER A 203 15.81 -2.86 -20.25
C SER A 203 14.84 -3.78 -20.99
N THR A 204 14.54 -3.48 -22.24
CA THR A 204 13.75 -4.36 -23.12
C THR A 204 14.48 -5.65 -23.50
N ASN A 205 15.79 -5.74 -23.26
CA ASN A 205 16.57 -6.94 -23.54
C ASN A 205 16.36 -8.01 -22.46
N THR A 206 16.13 -7.62 -21.21
CA THR A 206 15.81 -8.56 -20.14
C THR A 206 14.35 -8.99 -20.24
N THR A 207 14.14 -10.28 -20.51
CA THR A 207 12.82 -10.88 -20.69
C THR A 207 12.38 -11.72 -19.51
N ASP A 208 13.27 -12.13 -18.62
CA ASP A 208 12.96 -13.03 -17.50
C ASP A 208 13.70 -12.65 -16.21
N ILE A 209 12.96 -12.58 -15.11
CA ILE A 209 13.44 -12.33 -13.75
C ILE A 209 13.31 -13.64 -12.96
N SER A 210 14.43 -14.12 -12.44
CA SER A 210 14.56 -15.36 -11.68
C SER A 210 15.15 -15.12 -10.29
N PHE A 211 14.89 -16.05 -9.37
CA PHE A 211 15.26 -15.93 -7.96
C PHE A 211 15.90 -17.22 -7.45
N ASN A 212 17.02 -17.10 -6.74
CA ASN A 212 17.64 -18.17 -5.96
C ASN A 212 17.91 -17.66 -4.54
N LEU A 213 16.85 -17.68 -3.73
CA LEU A 213 16.81 -17.05 -2.41
C LEU A 213 16.79 -18.12 -1.34
N THR A 214 17.67 -18.00 -0.35
CA THR A 214 17.73 -18.93 0.79
C THR A 214 17.63 -18.16 2.09
N ASN A 215 16.92 -18.70 3.09
CA ASN A 215 16.75 -18.05 4.40
C ASN A 215 16.30 -16.56 4.31
N ALA A 216 15.47 -16.19 3.32
CA ALA A 216 15.10 -14.81 3.08
C ALA A 216 13.58 -14.64 3.21
N SER A 217 13.13 -14.18 4.38
CA SER A 217 11.72 -13.86 4.65
C SER A 217 11.37 -12.42 4.25
N THR A 218 12.38 -11.57 4.01
CA THR A 218 12.23 -10.21 3.49
C THR A 218 13.34 -9.95 2.49
N VAL A 219 12.96 -9.62 1.25
CA VAL A 219 13.92 -9.24 0.20
C VAL A 219 13.62 -7.84 -0.27
N ILE A 220 14.62 -6.96 -0.26
CA ILE A 220 14.49 -5.55 -0.60
C ILE A 220 15.32 -5.28 -1.85
N PHE A 221 14.68 -4.70 -2.86
CA PHE A 221 15.33 -4.23 -4.08
C PHE A 221 15.25 -2.71 -4.11
N ASN A 222 16.41 -2.03 -4.12
CA ASN A 222 16.49 -0.58 -4.23
C ASN A 222 16.98 -0.16 -5.61
N THR A 223 16.27 0.75 -6.25
CA THR A 223 16.65 1.41 -7.52
C THR A 223 16.38 2.91 -7.39
N ASP A 224 17.10 3.72 -8.17
CA ASP A 224 17.01 5.19 -8.18
C ASP A 224 16.64 5.77 -9.56
N ASN A 225 16.42 4.91 -10.55
CA ASN A 225 15.92 5.29 -11.86
C ASN A 225 14.61 6.08 -11.78
N LYS A 226 14.51 7.14 -12.58
CA LYS A 226 13.34 8.05 -12.57
C LYS A 226 12.13 7.47 -13.31
N SER A 227 12.39 6.77 -14.40
CA SER A 227 11.34 6.21 -15.25
C SER A 227 11.71 4.79 -15.61
N LEU A 228 10.81 3.85 -15.29
CA LEU A 228 11.03 2.43 -15.51
C LEU A 228 9.86 1.81 -16.26
N SER A 229 10.17 0.93 -17.21
CA SER A 229 9.20 0.10 -17.91
C SER A 229 9.64 -1.36 -17.82
N LEU A 230 8.90 -2.16 -17.06
CA LEU A 230 9.22 -3.53 -16.75
C LEU A 230 8.40 -4.44 -17.66
N THR A 231 9.09 -5.15 -18.55
CA THR A 231 8.49 -6.03 -19.56
C THR A 231 8.86 -7.49 -19.37
N ALA A 232 9.74 -7.80 -18.41
CA ALA A 232 10.19 -9.16 -18.15
C ALA A 232 9.11 -10.02 -17.49
N ASN A 233 9.09 -11.32 -17.78
CA ASN A 233 8.37 -12.32 -17.02
C ASN A 233 8.94 -12.41 -15.61
N PHE A 234 8.04 -12.54 -14.62
CA PHE A 234 8.43 -12.70 -13.23
C PHE A 234 8.22 -14.14 -12.79
N ASN A 235 9.32 -14.88 -12.58
CA ASN A 235 9.23 -16.25 -12.13
C ASN A 235 8.76 -16.30 -10.67
N GLN A 236 7.73 -17.12 -10.41
CA GLN A 236 7.18 -17.36 -9.06
C GLN A 236 6.58 -16.11 -8.39
N ALA A 237 6.00 -15.18 -9.16
CA ALA A 237 5.41 -13.94 -8.63
C ALA A 237 4.46 -14.18 -7.45
N GLN A 238 3.57 -15.16 -7.56
CA GLN A 238 2.60 -15.51 -6.51
C GLN A 238 3.29 -16.02 -5.23
N ALA A 239 4.24 -16.95 -5.37
CA ALA A 239 4.91 -17.57 -4.23
C ALA A 239 5.82 -16.61 -3.47
N LEU A 240 6.42 -15.64 -4.17
CA LEU A 240 7.35 -14.68 -3.60
C LEU A 240 6.69 -13.35 -3.19
N GLY A 241 5.49 -13.04 -3.70
CA GLY A 241 4.85 -11.74 -3.54
C GLY A 241 4.70 -11.22 -2.10
N SER A 242 4.60 -12.13 -1.13
CA SER A 242 4.50 -11.81 0.30
C SER A 242 5.83 -11.44 0.97
N SER A 243 6.97 -11.64 0.29
CA SER A 243 8.31 -11.48 0.87
C SER A 243 9.15 -10.40 0.19
N LEU A 244 8.81 -10.01 -1.04
CA LEU A 244 9.59 -9.05 -1.82
C LEU A 244 9.10 -7.61 -1.61
N ILE A 245 10.03 -6.66 -1.53
CA ILE A 245 9.77 -5.22 -1.53
C ILE A 245 10.60 -4.59 -2.64
N TRP A 246 9.92 -3.92 -3.57
CA TRP A 246 10.54 -3.15 -4.65
C TRP A 246 10.44 -1.66 -4.33
N ASN A 247 11.54 -1.07 -3.92
CA ASN A 247 11.64 0.35 -3.60
C ASN A 247 12.19 1.12 -4.81
N PHE A 248 11.28 1.75 -5.56
CA PHE A 248 11.60 2.63 -6.68
C PHE A 248 11.83 4.06 -6.17
N ALA A 249 12.95 4.27 -5.49
CA ALA A 249 13.22 5.47 -4.72
C ALA A 249 13.33 6.71 -5.62
N GLY A 250 12.43 7.67 -5.41
CA GLY A 250 12.39 8.90 -6.20
C GLY A 250 12.02 8.70 -7.67
N ALA A 251 11.41 7.57 -8.05
CA ALA A 251 10.87 7.35 -9.38
C ALA A 251 9.63 8.22 -9.63
N SER A 252 9.55 8.85 -10.81
CA SER A 252 8.37 9.59 -11.27
C SER A 252 7.34 8.69 -11.94
N SER A 253 7.78 7.64 -12.62
CA SER A 253 6.90 6.68 -13.29
C SER A 253 7.46 5.27 -13.30
N VAL A 254 6.66 4.30 -12.93
CA VAL A 254 6.98 2.87 -13.02
C VAL A 254 5.82 2.16 -13.70
N THR A 255 6.09 1.52 -14.82
CA THR A 255 5.10 0.74 -15.56
C THR A 255 5.50 -0.72 -15.58
N VAL A 256 4.56 -1.62 -15.30
CA VAL A 256 4.71 -3.06 -15.57
C VAL A 256 3.78 -3.45 -16.72
N ASN A 257 4.28 -4.27 -17.64
CA ASN A 257 3.54 -4.77 -18.80
C ASN A 257 3.28 -6.29 -18.71
N ARG A 258 3.78 -6.94 -17.65
CA ARG A 258 3.58 -8.35 -17.34
C ARG A 258 3.37 -8.50 -15.85
N THR A 259 2.81 -9.64 -15.44
CA THR A 259 2.59 -9.95 -14.02
C THR A 259 3.86 -9.72 -13.20
N PHE A 260 3.72 -9.00 -12.09
CA PHE A 260 4.85 -8.58 -11.25
C PHE A 260 4.63 -9.01 -9.79
N GLY A 261 5.66 -9.55 -9.15
CA GLY A 261 5.56 -10.07 -7.78
C GLY A 261 6.19 -9.14 -6.74
N GLY A 262 5.48 -8.86 -5.66
CA GLY A 262 6.00 -8.17 -4.49
C GLY A 262 5.22 -6.93 -4.06
N GLN A 263 5.73 -6.29 -3.01
CA GLN A 263 5.26 -5.01 -2.50
C GLN A 263 5.95 -3.87 -3.27
N VAL A 264 5.23 -3.20 -4.16
CA VAL A 264 5.73 -2.11 -5.01
C VAL A 264 5.61 -0.78 -4.29
N LEU A 265 6.73 -0.09 -4.07
CA LEU A 265 6.79 1.23 -3.46
C LEU A 265 7.29 2.28 -4.46
N VAL A 266 6.41 3.20 -4.86
CA VAL A 266 6.67 4.33 -5.77
C VAL A 266 6.21 5.62 -5.10
N ALA A 267 6.90 6.00 -4.03
CA ALA A 267 6.38 6.97 -3.04
C ALA A 267 6.05 8.35 -3.63
N ASP A 268 6.79 8.80 -4.65
CA ASP A 268 6.65 10.13 -5.26
C ASP A 268 6.05 10.12 -6.68
N GLY A 269 5.75 8.93 -7.22
CA GLY A 269 5.46 8.74 -8.65
C GLY A 269 4.19 7.98 -8.97
N THR A 270 3.94 7.82 -10.26
CA THR A 270 2.82 7.05 -10.78
C THR A 270 3.25 5.61 -11.02
N PHE A 271 2.53 4.66 -10.45
CA PHE A 271 2.62 3.26 -10.83
C PHE A 271 1.53 2.94 -11.87
N SER A 272 1.84 2.11 -12.86
CA SER A 272 0.87 1.62 -13.85
C SER A 272 1.08 0.14 -14.13
N ASN A 273 0.01 -0.66 -14.14
CA ASN A 273 0.07 -2.06 -14.56
C ASN A 273 -0.76 -2.25 -15.84
N GLN A 274 -0.10 -2.04 -16.98
CA GLN A 274 -0.73 -1.96 -18.28
C GLN A 274 -0.97 -3.34 -18.90
N GLY A 275 -1.84 -3.39 -19.92
CA GLY A 275 -2.10 -4.63 -20.68
C GLY A 275 -2.71 -5.77 -19.85
N GLY A 276 -3.33 -5.46 -18.70
CA GLY A 276 -3.85 -6.48 -17.78
C GLY A 276 -2.76 -7.15 -16.92
N ALA A 277 -1.60 -6.52 -16.75
CA ALA A 277 -0.53 -7.04 -15.92
C ALA A 277 -0.95 -7.12 -14.44
N ASN A 278 -1.03 -8.33 -13.88
CA ASN A 278 -1.41 -8.50 -12.49
C ASN A 278 -0.26 -8.18 -11.52
N ILE A 279 -0.59 -7.73 -10.32
CA ILE A 279 0.36 -7.58 -9.22
C ILE A 279 0.10 -8.68 -8.20
N GLU A 280 1.08 -9.55 -8.00
CA GLU A 280 1.08 -10.55 -6.92
C GLU A 280 1.71 -9.93 -5.67
N GLY A 281 0.93 -9.12 -4.93
CA GLY A 281 1.44 -8.33 -3.82
C GLY A 281 0.71 -7.02 -3.65
N GLY A 282 1.40 -5.99 -3.16
CA GLY A 282 0.78 -4.70 -2.82
C GLY A 282 1.33 -3.54 -3.63
N VAL A 283 0.53 -2.50 -3.82
CA VAL A 283 0.92 -1.27 -4.52
C VAL A 283 0.83 -0.07 -3.58
N TYR A 284 1.93 0.65 -3.44
CA TYR A 284 2.07 1.79 -2.54
C TYR A 284 2.69 2.94 -3.33
N ALA A 285 1.86 3.86 -3.83
CA ALA A 285 2.28 4.85 -4.83
C ALA A 285 1.69 6.25 -4.58
N LYS A 286 2.26 7.28 -5.22
CA LYS A 286 1.61 8.60 -5.24
C LYS A 286 0.34 8.59 -6.09
N SER A 287 0.40 7.98 -7.27
CA SER A 287 -0.76 7.79 -8.16
C SER A 287 -0.75 6.37 -8.72
N PHE A 288 -1.93 5.84 -9.06
CA PHE A 288 -2.03 4.49 -9.63
C PHE A 288 -3.02 4.45 -10.81
N ILE A 289 -2.54 4.00 -11.96
CA ILE A 289 -3.38 3.64 -13.12
C ILE A 289 -3.44 2.11 -13.14
N GLN A 290 -4.58 1.57 -12.70
CA GLN A 290 -4.78 0.14 -12.60
C GLN A 290 -5.48 -0.42 -13.84
N ASN A 291 -4.81 -1.28 -14.60
CA ASN A 291 -5.45 -2.05 -15.68
C ASN A 291 -5.41 -3.57 -15.51
N GLY A 292 -4.53 -4.09 -14.65
CA GLY A 292 -4.55 -5.49 -14.19
C GLY A 292 -4.92 -5.62 -12.72
N GLU A 293 -5.13 -6.84 -12.26
CA GLU A 293 -5.60 -7.14 -10.90
C GLU A 293 -4.48 -6.90 -9.88
N VAL A 294 -4.84 -6.61 -8.64
CA VAL A 294 -3.91 -6.61 -7.50
C VAL A 294 -4.32 -7.71 -6.53
N HIS A 295 -3.59 -8.83 -6.60
CA HIS A 295 -3.85 -10.01 -5.78
C HIS A 295 -3.30 -9.88 -4.37
N LEU A 296 -4.01 -10.45 -3.41
CA LEU A 296 -3.63 -10.36 -2.00
C LEU A 296 -2.50 -11.33 -1.65
N GLN A 297 -1.26 -10.91 -1.93
CA GLN A 297 -0.06 -11.48 -1.30
C GLN A 297 0.37 -10.60 -0.14
N GLN A 298 -0.31 -10.76 1.00
CA GLN A 298 -0.07 -10.02 2.23
C GLN A 298 1.40 -10.10 2.66
N PHE A 299 2.05 -8.95 2.88
CA PHE A 299 3.44 -8.95 3.32
C PHE A 299 3.62 -9.70 4.66
N SER A 300 4.42 -10.76 4.64
CA SER A 300 4.64 -11.66 5.78
C SER A 300 5.96 -11.40 6.50
N GLY A 301 6.89 -10.70 5.84
CA GLY A 301 8.23 -10.41 6.35
C GLY A 301 8.30 -9.44 7.53
N SER A 302 9.55 -9.08 7.86
CA SER A 302 9.90 -8.11 8.90
C SER A 302 10.90 -7.11 8.34
N LEU A 303 10.57 -5.82 8.46
CA LEU A 303 11.55 -4.76 8.26
C LEU A 303 12.26 -4.61 9.61
N ALA A 304 13.52 -5.06 9.69
CA ALA A 304 14.35 -4.75 10.85
C ALA A 304 14.30 -3.24 11.07
N THR A 305 13.81 -2.79 12.23
CA THR A 305 13.92 -1.39 12.60
C THR A 305 15.40 -1.14 12.81
N ALA A 306 16.07 -0.50 11.85
CA ALA A 306 17.35 0.14 12.13
C ALA A 306 17.09 1.11 13.28
N VAL A 307 17.46 0.69 14.49
CA VAL A 307 17.64 1.57 15.64
C VAL A 307 19.02 2.18 15.43
N PRO A 308 19.16 3.49 15.18
CA PRO A 308 20.46 4.12 15.28
C PRO A 308 20.81 4.17 16.77
N GLU A 309 21.76 3.34 17.23
CA GLU A 309 22.31 3.42 18.60
C GLU A 309 23.25 4.63 18.79
N ALA A 310 22.84 5.80 18.30
CA ALA A 310 23.57 7.03 18.56
C ALA A 310 23.33 7.53 20.01
N GLU A 311 22.15 7.26 20.57
CA GLU A 311 21.81 7.73 21.92
C GLU A 311 22.35 6.83 23.04
N THR A 312 22.43 5.51 22.82
CA THR A 312 22.95 4.57 23.83
C THR A 312 24.44 4.81 24.12
N SER A 313 25.22 5.10 23.09
CA SER A 313 26.65 5.42 23.22
C SER A 313 26.89 6.77 23.90
N ALA A 314 26.09 7.79 23.58
CA ALA A 314 26.16 9.10 24.21
C ALA A 314 25.76 9.05 25.70
N MET A 315 24.73 8.28 26.05
CA MET A 315 24.29 8.10 27.43
C MET A 315 25.28 7.24 28.25
N MET A 316 25.91 6.24 27.63
CA MET A 316 27.00 5.48 28.27
C MET A 316 28.21 6.36 28.56
N LEU A 317 28.63 7.20 27.60
CA LEU A 317 29.74 8.14 27.78
C LEU A 317 29.41 9.23 28.82
N ALA A 318 28.19 9.74 28.84
CA ALA A 318 27.72 10.67 29.87
C ALA A 318 27.70 10.02 31.27
N GLY A 319 27.25 8.77 31.37
CA GLY A 319 27.27 7.99 32.62
C GLY A 319 28.69 7.74 33.14
N LEU A 320 29.63 7.36 32.26
CA LEU A 320 31.04 7.19 32.61
C LEU A 320 31.70 8.52 33.01
N GLY A 321 31.37 9.62 32.33
CA GLY A 321 31.83 10.96 32.69
C GLY A 321 31.36 11.41 34.09
N LEU A 322 30.11 11.11 34.45
CA LEU A 322 29.56 11.41 35.77
C LEU A 322 30.25 10.60 36.88
N LEU A 323 30.49 9.31 36.64
CA LEU A 323 31.20 8.43 37.59
C LEU A 323 32.66 8.88 37.80
N ALA A 324 33.35 9.30 36.74
CA ALA A 324 34.70 9.86 36.84
C ALA A 324 34.72 11.17 37.64
N PHE A 325 33.71 12.03 37.47
CA PHE A 325 33.58 13.28 38.23
C PHE A 325 33.31 13.04 39.73
N VAL A 326 32.42 12.09 40.06
CA VAL A 326 32.12 11.71 41.45
C VAL A 326 33.34 11.06 42.12
N ALA A 327 34.06 10.20 41.40
CA ALA A 327 35.31 9.59 41.90
C ALA A 327 36.41 10.63 42.17
N ARG A 328 36.52 11.67 41.33
CA ARG A 328 37.47 12.77 41.52
C ARG A 328 37.14 13.62 42.75
N ARG A 329 35.85 13.87 43.02
CA ARG A 329 35.41 14.61 44.22
C ARG A 329 35.71 13.86 45.52
N ARG A 330 35.63 12.52 45.52
CA ARG A 330 35.93 11.69 46.70
C ARG A 330 37.41 11.58 47.05
N LYS A 331 38.33 11.92 46.13
CA LYS A 331 39.77 11.98 46.41
C LYS A 331 40.26 13.35 46.89
N SER A 332 39.40 14.36 46.85
CA SER A 332 39.75 15.75 47.21
C SER A 332 39.11 16.21 48.54
N ALA A 333 38.59 15.26 49.33
CA ALA A 333 38.09 15.42 50.69
C ALA A 333 38.83 14.41 51.57
#